data_AF-A0A7C6RQW4-F1
#
_entry.id   AF-A0A7C6RQW4-F1
#
_cell.length_a   1.000
_cell.length_b   1.000
_cell.length_c   1.000
_cell.angle_alpha   90.00
_cell.angle_beta   90.00
_cell.angle_gamma   90.00
#
_symmetry.space_group_name_H-M   'P 1'
#
loop_
_entity.id
_entity.type
_entity.pdbx_description
1 polymer ?
#
loop_
_entity_poly.entity_id
_entity_poly.type
_entity_poly.pdbx_seq_one_letter_code
_entity_poly.pdbx_strand_id
1 'polypeptide(L)'
;MKEKLKNYIIYFKDEMKKSIKEIKDPKTFHRQIPNLLTSSRLFSPAVILPLFFTGNNIAVVLAVAGFGLTDLFDGKLARKFNSTSKFGKDLDAIVDKVFVFTLLLPLLLTNSIISITILLEAIIAVTNVKSELKKFDVYSTKTGKFKTFFIYSTITLGYASIFNNYFSLIYYLGILSTNLIQIKTATEYIINYKKQNDKNYKLNPNIDQDNNINSNVNDKEKNNVNSINFDIKNNIPNEINNNQKKEKDFQNQMAELKRYKVDLIEDNYQNEYNDLATKNNTIENGKVKIKNKF
;
A
#
# COMPACT_ATOMS: atom_id res chain seq x y z
N MET A 1 14.67 9.82 9.11
CA MET A 1 13.19 9.97 8.91
C MET A 1 12.83 10.92 7.77
N LYS A 2 13.42 12.13 7.68
CA LYS A 2 13.13 13.11 6.62
C LYS A 2 13.38 12.59 5.19
N GLU A 3 14.46 11.84 4.97
CA GLU A 3 14.82 11.31 3.65
C GLU A 3 13.84 10.25 3.13
N LYS A 4 13.39 9.33 4.00
CA LYS A 4 12.36 8.33 3.67
C LYS A 4 11.05 8.99 3.25
N LEU A 5 10.62 10.04 3.97
CA LEU A 5 9.43 10.81 3.63
C LEU A 5 9.59 11.53 2.28
N LYS A 6 10.75 12.15 2.03
CA LYS A 6 11.04 12.82 0.74
C LYS A 6 10.94 11.85 -0.43
N ASN A 7 11.52 10.64 -0.29
CA ASN A 7 11.48 9.63 -1.34
C ASN A 7 10.06 9.11 -1.60
N TYR A 8 9.24 8.97 -0.56
CA TYR A 8 7.82 8.62 -0.70
C TYR A 8 7.03 9.69 -1.47
N ILE A 9 7.25 10.97 -1.15
CA ILE A 9 6.59 12.09 -1.85
C ILE A 9 6.98 12.12 -3.34
N ILE A 10 8.26 11.88 -3.66
CA ILE A 10 8.73 11.82 -5.05
C ILE A 10 8.05 10.67 -5.80
N TYR A 11 8.07 9.46 -5.23
CA TYR A 11 7.37 8.29 -5.78
C TYR A 11 5.90 8.59 -6.07
N PHE A 12 5.19 9.14 -5.10
CA PHE A 12 3.77 9.45 -5.21
C PHE A 12 3.50 10.47 -6.34
N LYS A 13 4.35 11.50 -6.46
CA LYS A 13 4.25 12.52 -7.51
C LYS A 13 4.43 11.93 -8.92
N ASP A 14 5.37 10.99 -9.06
CA ASP A 14 5.65 10.38 -10.36
C ASP A 14 4.53 9.42 -10.80
N GLU A 15 4.01 8.61 -9.87
CA GLU A 15 2.84 7.76 -10.13
C GLU A 15 1.58 8.58 -10.44
N MET A 16 1.35 9.69 -9.73
CA MET A 16 0.27 10.62 -10.06
C MET A 16 0.36 11.12 -11.50
N LYS A 17 1.53 11.56 -11.95
CA LYS A 17 1.74 12.01 -13.34
C LYS A 17 1.45 10.91 -14.34
N LYS A 18 1.84 9.67 -14.02
CA LYS A 18 1.59 8.49 -14.86
C LYS A 18 0.09 8.20 -14.96
N SER A 19 -0.64 8.17 -13.84
CA SER A 19 -2.09 7.99 -13.85
C SER A 19 -2.82 9.07 -14.64
N ILE A 20 -2.41 10.34 -14.53
CA ILE A 20 -2.99 11.43 -15.35
C ILE A 20 -2.79 11.20 -16.85
N LYS A 21 -1.65 10.65 -17.27
CA LYS A 21 -1.40 10.29 -18.67
C LYS A 21 -2.29 9.12 -19.13
N GLU A 22 -2.43 8.09 -18.30
CA GLU A 22 -3.25 6.90 -18.60
C GLU A 22 -4.76 7.21 -18.66
N ILE A 23 -5.23 8.23 -17.94
CA ILE A 23 -6.61 8.72 -18.04
C ILE A 23 -6.88 9.37 -19.41
N LYS A 24 -5.87 9.98 -20.04
CA LYS A 24 -6.00 10.61 -21.36
C LYS A 24 -5.99 9.60 -22.51
N ASP A 25 -5.55 8.36 -22.27
CA ASP A 25 -5.56 7.29 -23.26
C ASP A 25 -6.87 6.48 -23.17
N PRO A 26 -7.72 6.49 -24.22
CA PRO A 26 -9.01 5.78 -24.21
C PRO A 26 -8.88 4.26 -24.06
N LYS A 27 -7.73 3.65 -24.39
CA LYS A 27 -7.52 2.20 -24.23
C LYS A 27 -7.28 1.79 -22.77
N THR A 28 -6.74 2.68 -21.94
CA THR A 28 -6.44 2.43 -20.52
C THR A 28 -7.45 3.07 -19.56
N PHE A 29 -8.33 3.93 -20.06
CA PHE A 29 -9.32 4.67 -19.28
C PHE A 29 -10.14 3.79 -18.33
N HIS A 30 -10.65 2.64 -18.80
CA HIS A 30 -11.47 1.74 -17.97
C HIS A 30 -10.76 1.23 -16.72
N ARG A 31 -9.43 1.08 -16.77
CA ARG A 31 -8.61 0.66 -15.62
C ARG A 31 -8.44 1.77 -14.59
N GLN A 32 -8.61 3.02 -14.99
CA GLN A 32 -8.47 4.20 -14.13
C GLN A 32 -9.81 4.66 -13.52
N ILE A 33 -10.95 4.05 -13.90
CA ILE A 33 -12.27 4.38 -13.32
C ILE A 33 -12.27 4.30 -11.78
N PRO A 34 -11.70 3.26 -11.13
CA PRO A 34 -11.65 3.23 -9.67
C PRO A 34 -10.88 4.42 -9.09
N ASN A 35 -9.72 4.76 -9.66
CA ASN A 35 -8.91 5.89 -9.23
C ASN A 35 -9.60 7.23 -9.47
N LEU A 36 -10.39 7.36 -10.54
CA LEU A 36 -11.19 8.56 -10.82
C LEU A 36 -12.32 8.70 -9.80
N LEU A 37 -12.94 7.60 -9.41
CA LEU A 37 -13.98 7.58 -8.39
C LEU A 37 -13.41 7.97 -7.02
N THR A 38 -12.27 7.41 -6.63
CA THR A 38 -11.51 7.85 -5.45
C THR A 38 -11.17 9.34 -5.57
N SER A 39 -10.65 9.79 -6.71
CA SER A 39 -10.32 11.21 -6.94
C SER A 39 -11.52 12.14 -6.82
N SER A 40 -12.74 11.69 -7.16
CA SER A 40 -13.95 12.49 -6.98
C SER A 40 -14.20 12.88 -5.50
N ARG A 41 -13.82 12.01 -4.55
CA ARG A 41 -13.88 12.30 -3.10
C ARG A 41 -12.85 13.33 -2.67
N LEU A 42 -11.76 13.49 -3.42
CA LEU A 42 -10.81 14.59 -3.17
C LEU A 42 -11.40 15.95 -3.58
N PHE A 43 -12.29 15.98 -4.58
CA PHE A 43 -12.99 17.19 -5.02
C PHE A 43 -14.29 17.48 -4.25
N SER A 44 -14.84 16.50 -3.53
CA SER A 44 -16.07 16.69 -2.77
C SER A 44 -16.04 17.83 -1.75
N PRO A 45 -14.90 18.20 -1.10
CA PRO A 45 -14.84 19.39 -0.25
C PRO A 45 -15.30 20.67 -0.96
N ALA A 46 -14.94 20.82 -2.23
CA ALA A 46 -15.29 21.99 -3.04
C ALA A 46 -16.79 22.05 -3.36
N VAL A 47 -17.52 20.94 -3.23
CA VAL A 47 -18.97 20.86 -3.42
C VAL A 47 -19.69 20.98 -2.09
N ILE A 48 -19.27 20.23 -1.07
CA ILE A 48 -19.98 20.08 0.20
C ILE A 48 -19.87 21.35 1.06
N LEU A 49 -18.69 21.99 1.11
CA LEU A 49 -18.50 23.18 1.96
C LEU A 49 -19.35 24.37 1.49
N PRO A 50 -19.38 24.75 0.20
CA PRO A 50 -20.28 25.82 -0.25
C PRO A 50 -21.75 25.49 -0.01
N LEU A 51 -22.18 24.25 -0.28
CA LEU A 51 -23.56 23.81 -0.02
C LEU A 51 -23.93 23.98 1.45
N PHE A 52 -23.01 23.66 2.36
CA PHE A 52 -23.18 23.86 3.79
C PHE A 52 -23.38 25.34 4.15
N PHE A 53 -22.54 26.23 3.64
CA PHE A 53 -22.66 27.67 3.94
C PHE A 53 -23.83 28.37 3.25
N THR A 54 -24.31 27.84 2.12
CA THR A 54 -25.52 28.34 1.46
C THR A 54 -26.82 27.92 2.16
N GLY A 55 -26.74 27.04 3.17
CA GLY A 55 -27.91 26.57 3.92
C GLY A 55 -28.80 25.57 3.16
N ASN A 56 -28.36 25.04 2.02
CA ASN A 56 -29.11 24.02 1.28
C ASN A 56 -28.92 22.64 1.91
N ASN A 57 -29.62 22.42 3.02
CA ASN A 57 -29.44 21.28 3.91
C ASN A 57 -29.66 19.93 3.23
N ILE A 58 -30.65 19.82 2.34
CA ILE A 58 -30.93 18.58 1.60
C ILE A 58 -29.80 18.26 0.64
N ALA A 59 -29.31 19.25 -0.11
CA ALA A 59 -28.21 19.06 -1.06
C ALA A 59 -26.92 18.61 -0.35
N VAL A 60 -26.62 19.15 0.84
CA VAL A 60 -25.47 18.74 1.65
C VAL A 60 -25.58 17.28 2.06
N VAL A 61 -26.70 16.88 2.65
CA VAL A 61 -26.92 15.49 3.11
C VAL A 61 -26.82 14.51 1.94
N LEU A 62 -27.45 14.84 0.79
CA LEU A 62 -27.38 14.02 -0.41
C LEU A 62 -25.96 13.95 -0.97
N ALA A 63 -25.22 15.05 -0.98
CA ALA A 63 -23.83 15.06 -1.44
C ALA A 63 -22.94 14.20 -0.53
N VAL A 64 -23.03 14.38 0.80
CA VAL A 64 -22.29 13.59 1.80
C VAL A 64 -22.59 12.10 1.64
N ALA A 65 -23.87 11.73 1.59
CA ALA A 65 -24.28 10.34 1.41
C ALA A 65 -23.82 9.78 0.06
N GLY A 66 -23.98 10.55 -1.02
CA GLY A 66 -23.57 10.15 -2.37
C GLY A 66 -22.08 9.88 -2.48
N PHE A 67 -21.23 10.84 -2.07
CA PHE A 67 -19.78 10.66 -2.07
C PHE A 67 -19.34 9.55 -1.10
N GLY A 68 -19.96 9.42 0.08
CA GLY A 68 -19.68 8.31 1.00
C GLY A 68 -20.03 6.93 0.42
N LEU A 69 -21.11 6.83 -0.36
CA LEU A 69 -21.48 5.59 -1.05
C LEU A 69 -20.51 5.22 -2.17
N THR A 70 -19.84 6.19 -2.81
CA THR A 70 -18.88 5.89 -3.90
C THR A 70 -17.70 5.00 -3.46
N ASP A 71 -17.32 5.03 -2.19
CA ASP A 71 -16.30 4.16 -1.57
C ASP A 71 -16.70 2.67 -1.56
N LEU A 72 -18.01 2.37 -1.53
CA LEU A 72 -18.46 0.98 -1.65
C LEU A 72 -18.40 0.48 -3.10
N PHE A 73 -18.44 1.41 -4.07
CA PHE A 73 -18.43 1.10 -5.48
C PHE A 73 -17.01 0.98 -6.04
N ASP A 74 -16.05 1.81 -5.65
CA ASP A 74 -14.66 1.72 -6.15
C ASP A 74 -14.03 0.35 -5.83
N GLY A 75 -14.25 -0.22 -4.64
CA GLY A 75 -13.73 -1.52 -4.25
C GLY A 75 -14.40 -2.69 -4.98
N LYS A 76 -15.63 -2.52 -5.49
CA LYS A 76 -16.28 -3.48 -6.38
C LYS A 76 -15.76 -3.35 -7.82
N LEU A 77 -15.59 -2.12 -8.30
CA LEU A 77 -15.08 -1.85 -9.64
C LEU A 77 -13.61 -2.26 -9.79
N ALA A 78 -12.75 -1.99 -8.81
CA ALA A 78 -11.34 -2.37 -8.82
C ALA A 78 -11.17 -3.89 -8.97
N ARG A 79 -12.01 -4.68 -8.28
CA ARG A 79 -12.05 -6.15 -8.40
C ARG A 79 -12.59 -6.60 -9.76
N LYS A 80 -13.61 -5.94 -10.29
CA LYS A 80 -14.20 -6.26 -11.60
C LYS A 80 -13.24 -5.97 -12.76
N PHE A 81 -12.42 -4.92 -12.65
CA PHE A 81 -11.50 -4.50 -13.70
C PHE A 81 -10.06 -5.05 -13.52
N ASN A 82 -9.81 -5.90 -12.52
CA ASN A 82 -8.47 -6.37 -12.15
C ASN A 82 -7.44 -5.23 -12.03
N SER A 83 -7.89 -4.04 -11.64
CA SER A 83 -7.09 -2.81 -11.64
C SER A 83 -6.63 -2.44 -10.24
N THR A 84 -6.07 -3.41 -9.51
CA THR A 84 -5.51 -3.17 -8.18
C THR A 84 -4.04 -2.77 -8.32
N SER A 85 -3.76 -1.47 -8.31
CA SER A 85 -2.38 -0.95 -8.28
C SER A 85 -1.97 -0.55 -6.87
N LYS A 86 -0.65 -0.52 -6.60
CA LYS A 86 -0.12 -0.01 -5.32
C LYS A 86 -0.47 1.48 -5.16
N PHE A 87 -0.23 2.28 -6.20
CA PHE A 87 -0.58 3.69 -6.23
C PHE A 87 -2.07 3.95 -5.95
N GLY A 88 -2.98 3.18 -6.55
CA GLY A 88 -4.42 3.32 -6.30
C GLY A 88 -4.80 3.05 -4.84
N LYS A 89 -4.15 2.08 -4.19
CA LYS A 89 -4.36 1.81 -2.74
C LYS A 89 -3.83 2.94 -1.87
N ASP A 90 -2.66 3.48 -2.20
CA ASP A 90 -2.04 4.57 -1.45
C ASP A 90 -2.89 5.85 -1.61
N LEU A 91 -3.36 6.13 -2.83
CA LEU A 91 -4.28 7.24 -3.13
C LEU A 91 -5.60 7.09 -2.36
N ASP A 92 -6.20 5.91 -2.37
CA ASP A 92 -7.44 5.61 -1.63
C ASP A 92 -7.29 5.86 -0.13
N ALA A 93 -6.21 5.37 0.47
CA ALA A 93 -5.92 5.60 1.89
C ALA A 93 -5.76 7.09 2.24
N ILE A 94 -5.14 7.89 1.36
CA ILE A 94 -4.97 9.33 1.57
C ILE A 94 -6.31 10.05 1.41
N VAL A 95 -7.03 9.79 0.31
CA VAL A 95 -8.28 10.49 -0.02
C VAL A 95 -9.37 10.18 1.00
N ASP A 96 -9.47 8.94 1.52
CA ASP A 96 -10.38 8.60 2.62
C ASP A 96 -10.18 9.52 3.84
N LYS A 97 -8.93 9.75 4.26
CA LYS A 97 -8.64 10.64 5.39
C LYS A 97 -9.00 12.08 5.09
N VAL A 98 -8.59 12.59 3.93
CA VAL A 98 -8.91 13.98 3.53
C VAL A 98 -10.42 14.19 3.48
N PHE A 99 -11.16 13.23 2.91
CA PHE A 99 -12.61 13.26 2.83
C PHE A 99 -13.25 13.30 4.23
N VAL A 100 -12.90 12.36 5.11
CA VAL A 100 -13.42 12.32 6.49
C VAL A 100 -13.12 13.61 7.25
N PHE A 101 -11.88 14.09 7.25
CA PHE A 101 -11.53 15.31 7.98
C PHE A 101 -12.28 16.53 7.46
N THR A 102 -12.42 16.65 6.14
CA THR A 102 -13.21 17.74 5.55
C THR A 102 -14.64 17.72 6.05
N LEU A 103 -15.27 16.55 6.11
CA LEU A 103 -16.66 16.43 6.53
C LEU A 103 -16.86 16.67 8.03
N LEU A 104 -15.87 16.33 8.87
CA LEU A 104 -15.94 16.55 10.31
C LEU A 104 -15.71 18.03 10.69
N LEU A 105 -14.98 18.81 9.90
CA LEU A 105 -14.66 20.20 10.22
C LEU A 105 -15.89 21.11 10.37
N PRO A 106 -16.88 21.13 9.46
CA PRO A 106 -18.11 21.89 9.66
C PRO A 106 -18.92 21.40 10.86
N LEU A 107 -18.97 20.08 11.08
CA LEU A 107 -19.66 19.50 12.23
C LEU A 107 -19.03 19.92 13.56
N LEU A 108 -17.71 20.12 13.60
CA LEU A 108 -17.01 20.65 14.77
C LEU A 108 -17.51 22.05 15.17
N LEU A 109 -17.89 22.89 14.21
CA LEU A 109 -18.45 24.22 14.48
C LEU A 109 -19.82 24.15 15.16
N THR A 110 -20.54 23.05 14.95
CA THR A 110 -21.90 22.83 15.51
C THR A 110 -21.89 22.02 16.79
N ASN A 111 -20.91 21.12 16.97
CA ASN A 111 -20.84 20.23 18.12
C ASN A 111 -19.38 19.91 18.48
N SER A 112 -18.93 20.45 19.60
CA SER A 112 -17.56 20.32 20.09
C SER A 112 -17.15 18.88 20.40
N ILE A 113 -18.09 17.96 20.66
CA ILE A 113 -17.80 16.54 20.96
C ILE A 113 -17.11 15.86 19.77
N ILE A 114 -17.36 16.34 18.54
CA ILE A 114 -16.71 15.85 17.32
C ILE A 114 -15.19 16.01 17.36
N SER A 115 -14.64 16.92 18.18
CA SER A 115 -13.19 17.04 18.40
C SER A 115 -12.54 15.73 18.82
N ILE A 116 -13.22 14.90 19.61
CA ILE A 116 -12.74 13.58 20.04
C ILE A 116 -12.64 12.64 18.83
N THR A 117 -13.66 12.63 17.97
CA THR A 117 -13.70 11.84 16.73
C THR A 117 -12.58 12.25 15.77
N ILE A 118 -12.33 13.55 15.63
CA ILE A 118 -11.22 14.08 14.81
C ILE A 118 -9.86 13.63 15.38
N LEU A 119 -9.68 13.77 16.70
CA LEU A 119 -8.43 13.39 17.37
C LEU A 119 -8.12 11.90 17.20
N LEU A 120 -9.11 11.03 17.42
CA LEU A 120 -8.97 9.59 17.28
C LEU A 120 -8.66 9.19 15.83
N GLU A 121 -9.34 9.77 14.84
CA GLU A 121 -9.03 9.53 13.42
C GLU A 121 -7.61 9.98 13.06
N ALA A 122 -7.15 11.10 13.63
CA ALA A 122 -5.77 11.58 13.43
C ALA A 122 -4.72 10.64 14.03
N ILE A 123 -4.97 10.09 15.22
CA ILE A 123 -4.10 9.08 15.85
C ILE A 123 -3.98 7.84 14.95
N ILE A 124 -5.11 7.35 14.41
CA ILE A 124 -5.13 6.22 13.49
C ILE A 124 -4.33 6.55 12.22
N ALA A 125 -4.57 7.71 11.60
CA ALA A 125 -3.89 8.14 10.38
C ALA A 125 -2.37 8.25 10.57
N VAL A 126 -1.92 8.88 11.66
CA VAL A 126 -0.48 8.98 11.98
C VAL A 126 0.15 7.61 12.21
N THR A 127 -0.58 6.70 12.86
CA THR A 127 -0.10 5.32 13.09
C THR A 127 0.05 4.54 11.79
N ASN A 128 -0.86 4.74 10.83
CA ASN A 128 -0.78 4.15 9.49
C ASN A 128 0.44 4.65 8.73
N VAL A 129 0.62 5.97 8.66
CA VAL A 129 1.76 6.59 7.98
C VAL A 129 3.08 6.12 8.60
N LYS A 130 3.19 6.08 9.93
CA LYS A 130 4.40 5.57 10.62
C LYS A 130 4.68 4.10 10.30
N SER A 131 3.65 3.27 10.20
CA SER A 131 3.78 1.85 9.84
C SER A 131 4.28 1.69 8.41
N GLU A 132 3.69 2.45 7.47
CA GLU A 132 4.04 2.40 6.05
C GLU A 132 5.47 2.90 5.78
N LEU A 133 5.92 3.96 6.45
CA LEU A 133 7.30 4.47 6.36
C LEU A 133 8.34 3.46 6.84
N LYS A 134 7.96 2.53 7.72
CA LYS A 134 8.80 1.42 8.18
C LYS A 134 8.66 0.15 7.33
N LYS A 135 7.85 0.19 6.26
CA LYS A 135 7.48 -0.97 5.43
C LYS A 135 6.91 -2.13 6.26
N PHE A 136 6.24 -1.80 7.36
CA PHE A 136 5.47 -2.76 8.13
C PHE A 136 4.22 -3.13 7.34
N ASP A 137 3.76 -4.38 7.48
CA ASP A 137 2.51 -4.78 6.84
C ASP A 137 1.39 -3.92 7.41
N VAL A 138 0.80 -3.08 6.53
CA VAL A 138 -0.30 -2.20 6.88
C VAL A 138 -1.51 -3.09 7.15
N TYR A 139 -1.86 -3.22 8.42
CA TYR A 139 -2.89 -4.13 8.90
C TYR A 139 -4.28 -3.62 8.48
N SER A 140 -4.89 -4.23 7.46
CA SER A 140 -6.31 -4.08 7.18
C SER A 140 -7.11 -4.97 8.15
N THR A 141 -7.37 -4.48 9.35
CA THR A 141 -8.21 -5.22 10.32
C THR A 141 -9.67 -5.17 9.89
N LYS A 142 -10.43 -6.24 10.15
CA LYS A 142 -11.90 -6.23 9.94
C LYS A 142 -12.53 -5.08 10.72
N THR A 143 -12.00 -4.77 11.92
CA THR A 143 -12.39 -3.63 12.77
C THR A 143 -12.27 -2.29 12.05
N GLY A 144 -11.19 -2.07 11.29
CA GLY A 144 -10.98 -0.83 10.55
C GLY A 144 -12.05 -0.57 9.48
N LYS A 145 -12.55 -1.61 8.82
CA LYS A 145 -13.65 -1.50 7.85
C LYS A 145 -14.98 -1.15 8.51
N PHE A 146 -15.27 -1.80 9.64
CA PHE A 146 -16.47 -1.49 10.42
C PHE A 146 -16.42 -0.05 10.96
N LYS A 147 -15.27 0.41 11.43
CA LYS A 147 -15.08 1.80 11.87
C LYS A 147 -15.49 2.81 10.78
N THR A 148 -15.08 2.59 9.54
CA THR A 148 -15.40 3.48 8.42
C THR A 148 -16.90 3.55 8.13
N PHE A 149 -17.64 2.44 8.29
CA PHE A 149 -19.10 2.46 8.17
C PHE A 149 -19.77 3.35 9.22
N PHE A 150 -19.33 3.26 10.48
CA PHE A 150 -19.90 4.03 11.59
C PHE A 150 -19.58 5.52 11.50
N ILE A 151 -18.35 5.87 11.12
CA ILE A 151 -17.96 7.28 10.97
C ILE A 151 -18.74 7.95 9.83
N TYR A 152 -18.93 7.29 8.67
CA TYR A 152 -19.74 7.84 7.58
C TYR A 152 -21.22 7.98 7.97
N SER A 153 -21.77 6.99 8.67
CA SER A 153 -23.14 7.06 9.20
C SER A 153 -23.30 8.23 10.17
N THR A 154 -22.35 8.41 11.09
CA THR A 154 -22.36 9.49 12.08
C THR A 154 -22.23 10.87 11.43
N ILE A 155 -21.36 11.01 10.43
CA ILE A 155 -21.23 12.25 9.66
C ILE A 155 -22.56 12.58 8.97
N THR A 156 -23.15 11.61 8.26
CA THR A 156 -24.43 11.81 7.55
C THR A 156 -25.55 12.22 8.52
N LEU A 157 -25.63 11.55 9.67
CA LEU A 157 -26.59 11.89 10.74
C LEU A 157 -26.30 13.26 11.37
N GLY A 158 -25.04 13.68 11.48
CA GLY A 158 -24.67 15.00 11.98
C GLY A 158 -25.20 16.12 11.09
N TYR A 159 -24.99 15.99 9.77
CA TYR A 159 -25.57 16.94 8.81
C TYR A 159 -27.09 16.91 8.80
N ALA A 160 -27.72 15.73 8.97
CA ALA A 160 -29.17 15.63 9.09
C ALA A 160 -29.72 16.23 10.41
N SER A 161 -28.99 16.10 11.51
CA SER A 161 -29.35 16.64 12.84
C SER A 161 -29.31 18.16 12.88
N ILE A 162 -28.40 18.80 12.15
CA ILE A 162 -28.38 20.26 11.98
C ILE A 162 -29.69 20.76 11.34
N PHE A 163 -30.26 19.98 10.41
CA PHE A 163 -31.50 20.34 9.74
C PHE A 163 -32.74 20.02 10.58
N ASN A 164 -32.78 18.82 11.18
CA ASN A 164 -33.96 18.36 11.89
C ASN A 164 -33.57 17.65 13.20
N ASN A 165 -34.08 18.20 14.30
CA ASN A 165 -33.75 17.76 15.65
C ASN A 165 -34.21 16.32 15.95
N TYR A 166 -35.12 15.73 15.16
CA TYR A 166 -35.47 14.32 15.26
C TYR A 166 -34.27 13.39 15.08
N PHE A 167 -33.25 13.80 14.31
CA PHE A 167 -32.04 13.00 14.11
C PHE A 167 -31.01 13.16 15.24
N SER A 168 -31.18 14.13 16.14
CA SER A 168 -30.16 14.47 17.14
C SER A 168 -29.86 13.32 18.10
N LEU A 169 -30.88 12.61 18.61
CA LEU A 169 -30.66 11.46 19.50
C LEU A 169 -29.83 10.37 18.80
N ILE A 170 -30.20 10.03 17.56
CA ILE A 170 -29.52 9.01 16.77
C ILE A 170 -28.10 9.45 16.41
N TYR A 171 -27.89 10.75 16.14
CA TYR A 171 -26.58 11.35 15.94
C TYR A 171 -25.68 11.21 17.17
N TYR A 172 -26.14 11.55 18.37
CA TYR A 172 -25.35 11.40 19.59
C TYR A 172 -25.00 9.94 19.91
N LEU A 173 -25.94 9.02 19.70
CA LEU A 173 -25.67 7.57 19.78
C LEU A 173 -24.65 7.12 18.72
N GLY A 174 -24.71 7.71 17.52
CA GLY A 174 -23.74 7.55 16.45
C GLY A 174 -22.33 7.99 16.86
N ILE A 175 -22.18 9.18 17.46
CA ILE A 175 -20.90 9.68 17.97
C ILE A 175 -20.34 8.71 19.02
N LEU A 176 -21.16 8.28 19.98
CA LEU A 176 -20.72 7.38 21.05
C LEU A 176 -20.23 6.04 20.50
N SER A 177 -21.04 5.40 19.63
CA SER A 177 -20.66 4.13 18.99
C SER A 177 -19.40 4.26 18.13
N THR A 178 -19.29 5.36 17.36
CA THR A 178 -18.12 5.65 16.52
C THR A 178 -16.86 5.81 17.36
N ASN A 179 -16.90 6.60 18.44
CA ASN A 179 -15.75 6.81 19.29
C ASN A 179 -15.28 5.51 19.97
N LEU A 180 -16.21 4.65 20.43
CA LEU A 180 -15.87 3.34 20.98
C LEU A 180 -15.14 2.44 19.96
N ILE A 181 -15.64 2.38 18.72
CA ILE A 181 -15.02 1.60 17.65
C ILE A 181 -13.67 2.19 17.24
N GLN A 182 -13.55 3.52 17.22
CA GLN A 182 -12.29 4.20 16.93
C GLN A 182 -11.23 3.94 17.99
N ILE A 183 -11.58 3.97 19.28
CA ILE A 183 -10.65 3.62 20.37
C ILE A 183 -10.14 2.19 20.21
N LYS A 184 -11.05 1.24 19.95
CA LYS A 184 -10.67 -0.16 19.68
C LYS A 184 -9.73 -0.26 18.48
N THR A 185 -10.05 0.43 17.39
CA THR A 185 -9.23 0.43 16.17
C THR A 185 -7.86 1.05 16.42
N ALA A 186 -7.79 2.22 17.05
CA ALA A 186 -6.53 2.88 17.39
C ALA A 186 -5.63 1.99 18.26
N THR A 187 -6.22 1.33 19.26
CA THR A 187 -5.51 0.40 20.13
C THR A 187 -4.92 -0.78 19.34
N GLU A 188 -5.72 -1.39 18.46
CA GLU A 188 -5.29 -2.50 17.59
C GLU A 188 -4.12 -2.07 16.68
N TYR A 189 -4.21 -0.89 16.08
CA TYR A 189 -3.17 -0.34 15.21
C TYR A 189 -1.87 -0.02 15.98
N ILE A 190 -1.97 0.57 17.16
CA ILE A 190 -0.80 0.89 18.01
C ILE A 190 -0.12 -0.40 18.50
N ILE A 191 -0.89 -1.39 18.96
CA ILE A 191 -0.34 -2.68 19.42
C ILE A 191 0.39 -3.38 18.27
N ASN A 192 -0.23 -3.42 17.08
CA ASN A 192 0.38 -4.04 15.90
C ASN A 192 1.64 -3.31 15.46
N TYR A 193 1.65 -1.97 15.49
CA TYR A 193 2.83 -1.17 15.21
C TYR A 193 3.98 -1.50 16.18
N LYS A 194 3.70 -1.55 17.50
CA LYS A 194 4.71 -1.91 18.52
C LYS A 194 5.24 -3.32 18.30
N LYS A 195 4.35 -4.31 18.09
CA LYS A 195 4.74 -5.71 17.86
C LYS A 195 5.65 -5.88 16.63
N GLN A 196 5.37 -5.16 15.55
CA GLN A 196 6.22 -5.18 14.35
C GLN A 196 7.54 -4.45 14.59
N ASN A 197 7.52 -3.34 15.32
CA ASN A 197 8.73 -2.60 15.69
C ASN A 197 9.67 -3.43 16.56
N ASP A 198 9.14 -4.13 17.57
CA ASP A 198 9.94 -4.98 18.46
C ASP A 198 10.55 -6.16 17.70
N LYS A 199 9.80 -6.77 16.77
CA LYS A 199 10.34 -7.81 15.88
C LYS A 199 11.46 -7.27 15.00
N ASN A 200 11.29 -6.07 14.43
CA ASN A 200 12.29 -5.45 13.56
C ASN A 200 13.56 -5.10 14.34
N TYR A 201 13.42 -4.54 15.55
CA TYR A 201 14.55 -4.27 16.45
C TYR A 201 15.33 -5.53 16.82
N LYS A 202 14.64 -6.63 17.15
CA LYS A 202 15.28 -7.93 17.44
C LYS A 202 16.06 -8.50 16.25
N LEU A 203 15.63 -8.20 15.01
CA LEU A 203 16.28 -8.67 13.78
C LEU A 203 17.43 -7.76 13.32
N ASN A 204 17.42 -6.47 13.70
CA ASN A 204 18.47 -5.52 13.34
C ASN A 204 18.72 -4.49 14.46
N PRO A 205 19.46 -4.87 15.52
CA PRO A 205 19.67 -4.03 16.70
C PRO A 205 20.57 -2.81 16.47
N ASN A 206 21.29 -2.73 15.33
CA ASN A 206 22.31 -1.70 15.10
C ASN A 206 21.82 -0.46 14.33
N ILE A 207 20.57 -0.40 13.86
CA ILE A 207 20.06 0.75 13.08
C ILE A 207 19.92 2.04 13.91
N ASP A 208 19.72 1.91 15.23
CA ASP A 208 19.43 3.07 16.09
C ASP A 208 20.69 3.76 16.65
N GLN A 209 21.87 3.11 16.61
CA GLN A 209 23.14 3.72 17.07
C GLN A 209 23.75 4.70 16.05
N ASP A 210 23.56 4.48 14.74
CA ASP A 210 24.07 5.39 13.69
C ASP A 210 23.38 6.76 13.67
N ASN A 211 22.18 6.88 14.23
CA ASN A 211 21.46 8.16 14.30
C ASN A 211 21.93 9.06 15.44
N ASN A 212 22.65 8.53 16.44
CA ASN A 212 23.11 9.28 17.62
C ASN A 212 24.60 9.67 17.54
N ILE A 213 25.39 8.99 16.70
CA ILE A 213 26.79 9.36 16.45
C ILE A 213 26.86 10.58 15.50
N ASN A 214 25.95 10.68 14.53
CA ASN A 214 25.92 11.76 13.54
C ASN A 214 25.56 13.16 14.09
N SER A 215 25.11 13.30 15.34
CA SER A 215 24.86 14.61 15.95
C SER A 215 26.09 15.20 16.66
N ASN A 216 27.11 14.39 16.98
CA ASN A 216 28.27 14.82 17.78
C ASN A 216 29.59 14.94 16.98
N VAL A 217 29.59 14.61 15.68
CA VAL A 217 30.81 14.62 14.84
C VAL A 217 30.97 15.91 14.00
N ASN A 218 29.95 16.77 13.93
CA ASN A 218 29.93 17.91 13.01
C ASN A 218 30.95 19.04 13.26
N ASP A 219 31.65 19.06 14.41
CA ASP A 219 32.56 20.17 14.73
C ASP A 219 34.07 19.83 14.65
N LYS A 220 34.46 18.54 14.49
CA LYS A 220 35.89 18.15 14.50
C LYS A 220 36.46 17.58 13.20
N GLU A 221 35.65 17.23 12.21
CA GLU A 221 36.14 16.54 11.00
C GLU A 221 36.38 17.44 9.78
N LYS A 222 36.24 18.77 9.86
CA LYS A 222 36.49 19.64 8.70
C LYS A 222 37.96 19.74 8.27
N ASN A 223 38.91 19.36 9.12
CA ASN A 223 40.34 19.46 8.83
C ASN A 223 41.00 18.15 8.35
N ASN A 224 40.31 17.00 8.44
CA ASN A 224 40.90 15.68 8.08
C ASN A 224 40.44 15.16 6.71
N VAL A 225 39.47 15.81 6.07
CA VAL A 225 38.89 15.39 4.78
C VAL A 225 39.82 15.70 3.59
N ASN A 226 40.80 16.58 3.75
CA ASN A 226 41.72 16.93 2.66
C ASN A 226 42.91 15.97 2.49
N SER A 227 43.31 15.24 3.53
CA SER A 227 44.38 14.21 3.43
C SER A 227 43.84 12.87 2.93
N ILE A 228 42.64 12.47 3.36
CA ILE A 228 42.02 11.18 3.01
C ILE A 228 41.56 11.16 1.53
N ASN A 229 41.14 12.31 0.97
CA ASN A 229 40.74 12.40 -0.44
C ASN A 229 41.89 12.21 -1.44
N PHE A 230 43.16 12.30 -1.01
CA PHE A 230 44.31 12.07 -1.89
C PHE A 230 44.64 10.58 -2.04
N ASP A 231 44.44 9.78 -0.99
CA ASP A 231 44.73 8.34 -1.00
C ASP A 231 43.61 7.50 -1.65
N ILE A 232 42.34 7.92 -1.51
CA ILE A 232 41.18 7.22 -2.08
C ILE A 232 41.17 7.26 -3.62
N LYS A 233 41.71 8.33 -4.23
CA LYS A 233 41.64 8.53 -5.70
C LYS A 233 42.57 7.60 -6.49
N ASN A 234 43.59 7.01 -5.84
CA ASN A 234 44.62 6.23 -6.52
C ASN A 234 44.45 4.70 -6.42
N ASN A 235 43.69 4.17 -5.45
CA ASN A 235 43.60 2.71 -5.20
C ASN A 235 42.27 2.03 -5.57
N ILE A 236 41.18 2.76 -5.78
CA ILE A 236 39.87 2.17 -6.11
C ILE A 236 39.77 1.53 -7.52
N PRO A 237 40.46 1.99 -8.58
CA PRO A 237 40.30 1.40 -9.92
C PRO A 237 40.73 -0.07 -10.02
N ASN A 238 41.64 -0.53 -9.17
CA ASN A 238 42.21 -1.89 -9.25
C ASN A 238 41.37 -2.97 -8.55
N GLU A 239 40.64 -2.63 -7.48
CA GLU A 239 39.81 -3.60 -6.76
C GLU A 239 38.46 -3.87 -7.46
N ILE A 240 37.87 -2.86 -8.11
CA ILE A 240 36.61 -3.00 -8.86
C ILE A 240 36.81 -3.93 -10.07
N ASN A 241 37.94 -3.81 -10.78
CA ASN A 241 38.27 -4.68 -11.92
C ASN A 241 38.48 -6.15 -11.52
N ASN A 242 39.07 -6.41 -10.35
CA ASN A 242 39.29 -7.78 -9.87
C ASN A 242 38.00 -8.48 -9.40
N ASN A 243 37.08 -7.73 -8.78
CA ASN A 243 35.80 -8.29 -8.34
C ASN A 243 34.84 -8.54 -9.52
N GLN A 244 34.81 -7.65 -10.52
CA GLN A 244 34.03 -7.86 -11.74
C GLN A 244 34.53 -9.07 -12.55
N LYS A 245 35.85 -9.33 -12.56
CA LYS A 245 36.43 -10.51 -13.22
C LYS A 245 36.02 -11.82 -12.52
N LYS A 246 36.08 -11.87 -11.18
CA LYS A 246 35.65 -13.04 -10.39
C LYS A 246 34.16 -13.34 -10.56
N GLU A 247 33.31 -12.31 -10.62
CA GLU A 247 31.87 -12.50 -10.82
C GLU A 247 31.57 -13.04 -12.22
N LYS A 248 32.29 -12.59 -13.25
CA LYS A 248 32.14 -13.08 -14.63
C LYS A 248 32.57 -14.54 -14.77
N ASP A 249 33.66 -14.94 -14.10
CA ASP A 249 34.16 -16.33 -14.10
C ASP A 249 33.18 -17.28 -13.40
N PHE A 250 32.56 -16.85 -12.29
CA PHE A 250 31.54 -17.63 -11.58
C PHE A 250 30.26 -17.82 -12.40
N GLN A 251 29.80 -16.78 -13.11
CA GLN A 251 28.64 -16.88 -14.00
C GLN A 251 28.87 -17.83 -15.18
N ASN A 252 30.09 -17.85 -15.73
CA ASN A 252 30.47 -18.78 -16.79
C ASN A 252 30.49 -20.24 -16.31
N GLN A 253 31.07 -20.51 -15.13
CA GLN A 253 31.04 -21.86 -14.54
C GLN A 253 29.61 -22.35 -14.25
N MET A 254 28.74 -21.46 -13.77
CA MET A 254 27.33 -21.79 -13.53
C MET A 254 26.55 -22.04 -14.83
N ALA A 255 26.91 -21.37 -15.93
CA ALA A 255 26.32 -21.62 -17.24
C ALA A 255 26.75 -22.98 -17.81
N GLU A 256 28.03 -23.36 -17.66
CA GLU A 256 28.53 -24.69 -18.07
C GLU A 256 27.88 -25.82 -17.27
N LEU A 257 27.76 -25.67 -15.94
CA LEU A 257 27.08 -26.66 -15.09
C LEU A 257 25.59 -26.83 -15.46
N LYS A 258 24.93 -25.76 -15.90
CA LYS A 258 23.55 -25.84 -16.40
C LYS A 258 23.47 -26.58 -17.73
N ARG A 259 24.40 -26.33 -18.66
CA ARG A 259 24.45 -27.05 -19.95
C ARG A 259 24.71 -28.54 -19.74
N TYR A 260 25.70 -28.90 -18.93
CA TYR A 260 25.99 -30.29 -18.59
C TYR A 260 24.79 -31.04 -17.98
N LYS A 261 24.00 -30.35 -17.14
CA LYS A 261 22.75 -30.91 -16.60
C LYS A 261 21.66 -31.11 -17.64
N VAL A 262 21.58 -30.24 -18.66
CA VAL A 262 20.62 -30.37 -19.76
C VAL A 262 21.02 -31.55 -20.66
N ASP A 263 22.31 -31.67 -21.00
CA ASP A 263 22.82 -32.77 -21.82
C ASP A 263 22.60 -34.14 -21.13
N LEU A 264 22.82 -34.23 -19.82
CA LEU A 264 22.51 -35.45 -19.03
C LEU A 264 21.03 -35.81 -19.00
N ILE A 265 20.13 -34.82 -19.09
CA ILE A 265 18.69 -35.06 -19.13
C ILE A 265 18.30 -35.53 -20.54
N GLU A 266 18.84 -34.91 -21.59
CA GLU A 266 18.58 -35.32 -22.98
C GLU A 266 19.11 -36.74 -23.26
N ASP A 267 20.31 -37.09 -22.79
CA ASP A 267 20.87 -38.45 -22.92
C ASP A 267 20.02 -39.50 -22.20
N ASN A 268 19.51 -39.18 -21.00
CA ASN A 268 18.61 -40.10 -20.27
C ASN A 268 17.27 -40.28 -20.97
N TYR A 269 16.69 -39.21 -21.53
CA TYR A 269 15.44 -39.31 -22.30
C TYR A 269 15.62 -40.12 -23.58
N GLN A 270 16.76 -39.98 -24.27
CA GLN A 270 17.03 -40.71 -25.50
C GLN A 270 17.28 -42.21 -25.25
N ASN A 271 17.93 -42.55 -24.15
CA ASN A 271 18.10 -43.95 -23.71
C ASN A 271 16.76 -44.59 -23.33
N GLU A 272 15.89 -43.87 -22.60
CA GLU A 272 14.56 -44.37 -22.23
C GLU A 272 13.64 -44.56 -23.45
N TYR A 273 13.75 -43.67 -24.46
CA TYR A 273 13.02 -43.81 -25.72
C TYR A 273 13.50 -45.03 -26.55
N ASN A 274 14.81 -45.28 -26.60
CA ASN A 274 15.38 -46.42 -27.32
C ASN A 274 15.05 -47.77 -26.65
N ASP A 275 14.96 -47.81 -25.32
CA ASP A 275 14.51 -48.99 -24.56
C ASP A 275 13.01 -49.28 -24.77
N LEU A 276 12.17 -48.25 -24.90
CA LEU A 276 10.74 -48.41 -25.22
C LEU A 276 10.51 -48.85 -26.68
N ALA A 277 11.31 -48.35 -27.62
CA ALA A 277 11.22 -48.74 -29.04
C ALA A 277 11.65 -50.21 -29.28
N THR A 278 12.67 -50.69 -28.57
CA THR A 278 13.09 -52.11 -28.62
C THR A 278 12.09 -53.05 -27.95
N LYS A 279 11.39 -52.60 -26.89
CA LYS A 279 10.27 -53.33 -26.28
C LYS A 279 9.03 -53.43 -27.17
N ASN A 280 8.73 -52.39 -27.95
CA ASN A 280 7.55 -52.41 -28.82
C ASN A 280 7.75 -53.28 -30.08
N ASN A 281 8.97 -53.32 -30.65
CA ASN A 281 9.30 -54.25 -31.75
C ASN A 281 9.30 -55.73 -31.32
N THR A 282 9.42 -56.03 -30.03
CA THR A 282 9.26 -57.41 -29.51
C THR A 282 7.79 -57.78 -29.25
N ILE A 283 6.88 -56.80 -29.16
CA ILE A 283 5.45 -57.03 -28.86
C ILE A 283 4.61 -57.18 -30.15
N GLU A 284 5.03 -56.63 -31.30
CA GLU A 284 4.33 -56.86 -32.58
C GLU A 284 4.40 -58.31 -33.10
N ASN A 285 5.32 -59.14 -32.58
CA ASN A 285 5.37 -60.59 -32.86
C ASN A 285 4.54 -61.45 -31.88
N GLY A 286 3.76 -60.87 -30.97
CA GLY A 286 3.01 -61.60 -29.96
C GLY A 286 1.72 -60.91 -29.51
N LYS A 287 0.61 -61.20 -30.21
CA LYS A 287 -0.79 -60.83 -29.89
C LYS A 287 -1.07 -60.64 -28.38
N VAL A 288 -1.74 -59.55 -27.97
CA VAL A 288 -2.84 -59.57 -26.97
C VAL A 288 -3.77 -58.34 -27.09
N LYS A 289 -5.07 -58.64 -26.93
CA LYS A 289 -6.29 -57.81 -26.89
C LYS A 289 -6.29 -56.69 -25.85
N ILE A 290 -6.87 -55.54 -26.22
CA ILE A 290 -7.28 -54.47 -25.29
C ILE A 290 -8.74 -54.67 -24.89
N LYS A 291 -9.04 -54.66 -23.58
CA LYS A 291 -10.40 -54.62 -23.02
C LYS A 291 -10.57 -53.30 -22.25
N ASN A 292 -11.67 -52.62 -22.56
CA ASN A 292 -12.22 -51.35 -22.07
C ASN A 292 -12.01 -51.00 -20.59
N LYS A 293 -12.02 -49.69 -20.30
CA LYS A 293 -13.03 -49.13 -19.39
C LYS A 293 -13.32 -47.66 -19.68
N PHE A 294 -14.62 -47.37 -19.79
CA PHE A 294 -15.23 -46.04 -19.74
C PHE A 294 -14.99 -45.36 -18.39
#